data_AF-A0A377E8A6-F1
#
_entry.id   AF-A0A377E8A6-F1
#
_cell.length_a   1.000
_cell.length_b   1.000
_cell.length_c   1.000
_cell.angle_alpha   90.00
_cell.angle_beta   90.00
_cell.angle_gamma   90.00
#
_symmetry.space_group_name_H-M   'P 1'
#
loop_
_entity.id
_entity.type
_entity.pdbx_description
1 polymer ?
#
loop_
_entity_poly.entity_id
_entity_poly.type
_entity_poly.pdbx_seq_one_letter_code
_entity_poly.pdbx_strand_id
1 'polypeptide(L)'
;MPIRWPLSRLKNVATEREALLRKPEWMKIKLPADSTRIQGIKAAMRKNGLHSVCEEASCPNLAECFNHGTATFMILGAICTRRCPVL
;
A
#
# COMPACT_ATOMS: atom_id res chain seq x y z
N MET A 1 -20.76 -2.60 15.55
CA MET A 1 -21.05 -4.01 15.23
C MET A 1 -19.83 -4.60 14.53
N PRO A 2 -19.13 -5.59 15.11
CA PRO A 2 -18.00 -6.20 14.44
C PRO A 2 -18.53 -7.10 13.32
N ILE A 3 -18.12 -6.81 12.08
CA ILE A 3 -18.48 -7.62 10.91
C ILE A 3 -17.78 -8.97 11.08
N ARG A 4 -18.55 -9.99 11.47
CA ARG A 4 -18.08 -11.37 11.57
C ARG A 4 -17.98 -11.93 10.15
N TRP A 5 -16.82 -11.75 9.52
CA TRP A 5 -16.54 -12.35 8.21
C TRP A 5 -16.62 -13.88 8.33
N PRO A 6 -17.38 -14.59 7.48
CA PRO A 6 -17.35 -16.04 7.47
C PRO A 6 -15.93 -16.46 7.12
N LEU A 7 -15.28 -17.20 8.03
CA LEU A 7 -13.99 -17.85 7.83
C LEU A 7 -14.13 -19.01 6.81
N SER A 8 -14.72 -18.74 5.64
CA SER A 8 -14.62 -19.62 4.48
C SER A 8 -13.15 -19.64 4.10
N ARG A 9 -12.48 -20.74 4.50
CA ARG A 9 -11.09 -21.11 4.23
C ARG A 9 -10.57 -20.38 3.00
N LEU A 10 -9.84 -19.29 3.21
CA LEU A 10 -8.96 -18.74 2.19
C LEU A 10 -8.08 -19.92 1.77
N LYS A 11 -8.36 -20.50 0.61
CA LYS A 11 -7.43 -21.43 0.00
C LYS A 11 -6.21 -20.57 -0.28
N ASN A 12 -5.22 -20.66 0.60
CA ASN A 12 -3.85 -20.36 0.25
C ASN A 12 -3.53 -21.34 -0.87
N VAL A 13 -3.84 -20.95 -2.10
CA VAL A 13 -3.24 -21.55 -3.28
C VAL A 13 -1.77 -21.28 -3.04
N ALA A 14 -1.07 -22.30 -2.54
CA ALA A 14 0.37 -22.31 -2.54
C ALA A 14 0.72 -22.30 -4.02
N THR A 15 0.86 -21.10 -4.59
CA THR A 15 1.60 -20.95 -5.82
C THR A 15 2.93 -21.58 -5.50
N GLU A 16 3.26 -22.70 -6.16
CA GLU A 16 4.64 -23.16 -6.18
C GLU A 16 5.46 -21.90 -6.43
N ARG A 17 6.46 -21.64 -5.58
CA ARG A 17 7.29 -20.45 -5.71
C ARG A 17 8.10 -20.63 -7.00
N GLU A 18 7.47 -20.39 -8.15
CA GLU A 18 8.15 -20.02 -9.38
C GLU A 18 9.18 -19.00 -8.94
N ALA A 19 10.45 -19.30 -9.22
CA ALA A 19 11.57 -18.54 -8.72
C ALA A 19 11.28 -17.06 -8.95
N LEU A 20 11.08 -16.31 -7.85
CA LEU A 20 10.66 -14.91 -7.90
C LEU A 20 11.55 -14.18 -8.90
N LEU A 21 10.97 -13.77 -10.03
CA LEU A 21 11.72 -13.08 -11.07
C LEU A 21 12.31 -11.81 -10.44
N ARG A 22 13.62 -11.67 -10.54
CA ARG A 22 14.32 -10.51 -10.00
C ARG A 22 13.85 -9.27 -10.73
N LYS A 23 13.44 -8.25 -9.99
CA LYS A 23 13.10 -6.95 -10.57
C LYS A 23 14.30 -6.41 -11.35
N PRO A 24 14.10 -5.87 -12.56
CA PRO A 24 15.20 -5.31 -13.35
C PRO A 24 15.80 -4.09 -12.65
N GLU A 25 17.08 -3.83 -12.89
CA GLU A 25 17.85 -2.79 -12.20
C GLU A 25 17.26 -1.37 -12.36
N TRP A 26 16.63 -1.07 -13.50
CA TRP A 26 15.99 0.23 -13.78
C TRP A 26 14.71 0.49 -12.98
N MET A 27 14.11 -0.54 -12.36
CA MET A 27 12.88 -0.41 -11.56
C MET A 27 13.16 0.04 -10.11
N LYS A 28 14.41 0.31 -9.76
CA LYS A 28 14.79 0.82 -8.43
C LYS A 28 14.52 2.32 -8.33
N ILE A 29 13.87 2.72 -7.25
CA ILE A 29 13.69 4.13 -6.90
C ILE A 29 14.86 4.63 -6.06
N LYS A 30 15.11 5.94 -6.12
CA LYS A 30 15.99 6.64 -5.18
C LYS A 30 15.15 7.14 -4.01
N LEU A 31 15.54 6.77 -2.79
CA LEU A 31 14.90 7.33 -1.60
C LEU A 31 15.34 8.79 -1.41
N PRO A 32 14.43 9.70 -1.05
CA PRO A 32 14.79 11.09 -0.81
C PRO A 32 15.64 11.20 0.46
N ALA A 33 16.56 12.17 0.48
CA ALA A 33 17.37 12.47 1.65
C ALA A 33 16.54 13.08 2.79
N ASP A 34 15.53 13.90 2.44
CA ASP A 34 14.59 14.48 3.38
C ASP A 34 13.27 13.69 3.38
N SER A 35 12.83 13.28 4.57
CA SER A 35 11.57 12.56 4.78
C SER A 35 10.55 13.37 5.59
N THR A 36 10.85 14.63 5.92
CA THR A 36 10.02 15.46 6.81
C THR A 36 8.60 15.64 6.27
N ARG A 37 8.45 15.95 4.97
CA ARG A 37 7.12 16.07 4.33
C ARG A 37 6.36 14.75 4.29
N ILE A 38 7.05 13.65 3.96
CA ILE A 38 6.48 12.31 3.97
C ILE A 38 5.94 11.97 5.36
N GLN A 39 6.73 12.21 6.40
CA GLN A 39 6.33 11.98 7.78
C GLN A 39 5.15 12.87 8.19
N GLY A 40 5.14 14.13 7.76
CA GLY A 40 4.03 15.06 8.00
C GLY A 40 2.71 14.58 7.42
N ILE A 41 2.70 14.15 6.15
CA ILE A 41 1.49 13.61 5.50
C ILE A 41 1.03 12.33 6.18
N LYS A 42 1.95 11.42 6.48
CA LYS A 42 1.64 10.18 7.21
C LYS A 42 1.07 10.45 8.60
N ALA A 43 1.62 11.42 9.33
CA ALA A 43 1.11 11.83 10.63
C ALA A 43 -0.29 12.44 10.53
N ALA A 44 -0.52 13.31 9.54
CA ALA A 44 -1.83 13.89 9.30
C ALA A 44 -2.88 12.82 8.94
N MET A 45 -2.53 11.85 8.09
CA MET A 45 -3.41 10.72 7.77
C MET A 45 -3.78 9.90 9.00
N ARG A 46 -2.78 9.50 9.80
CA ARG A 46 -3.01 8.74 11.04
C ARG A 46 -3.87 9.49 12.05
N LYS A 47 -3.60 10.79 12.23
CA LYS A 47 -4.39 11.66 13.13
C LYS A 47 -5.87 11.71 12.72
N ASN A 48 -6.15 11.69 11.43
CA ASN A 48 -7.51 11.77 10.89
C ASN A 48 -8.15 10.40 10.59
N GLY A 49 -7.47 9.28 10.90
CA GLY A 49 -7.98 7.95 10.60
C GLY A 49 -8.17 7.68 9.10
N LEU A 50 -7.37 8.31 8.24
CA LEU A 50 -7.45 8.17 6.79
C LEU A 50 -6.51 7.09 6.26
N HIS A 51 -6.96 6.39 5.23
CA HIS A 51 -6.17 5.40 4.50
C HIS A 51 -5.75 5.96 3.14
N SER A 52 -4.61 5.50 2.63
CA SER A 52 -4.11 5.88 1.31
C SER A 52 -3.65 4.67 0.53
N VAL A 53 -4.06 4.59 -0.74
CA VAL A 53 -3.59 3.54 -1.66
C VAL A 53 -2.06 3.59 -1.83
N CYS A 54 -1.44 4.76 -1.64
CA CYS A 54 0.00 4.91 -1.69
C CYS A 54 0.71 4.01 -0.65
N GLU A 55 0.14 3.89 0.56
CA GLU A 55 0.67 3.05 1.63
C GLU A 55 0.19 1.60 1.52
N GLU A 56 -1.12 1.39 1.35
CA GLU A 56 -1.72 0.05 1.35
C GLU A 56 -1.22 -0.82 0.17
N ALA A 57 -0.91 -0.21 -0.98
CA ALA A 57 -0.42 -0.91 -2.17
C ALA A 57 1.11 -0.86 -2.34
N SER A 58 1.87 -0.38 -1.34
CA SER A 58 3.34 -0.25 -1.42
C SER A 58 3.81 0.49 -2.68
N CYS A 59 3.17 1.60 -3.01
CA CYS A 59 3.42 2.35 -4.24
C CYS A 59 4.89 2.81 -4.30
N PRO A 60 5.64 2.53 -5.39
CA PRO A 60 7.03 2.95 -5.53
C PRO A 60 7.19 4.48 -5.58
N ASN A 61 6.14 5.21 -5.96
CA ASN A 61 6.17 6.67 -6.12
C ASN A 61 5.75 7.43 -4.85
N LEU A 62 5.51 6.73 -3.73
CA LEU A 62 5.04 7.35 -2.49
C LEU A 62 5.90 8.54 -2.06
N ALA A 63 7.23 8.38 -2.12
CA ALA A 63 8.17 9.41 -1.69
C ALA A 63 8.04 10.70 -2.53
N GLU A 64 7.92 10.56 -3.84
CA GLU A 64 7.75 11.68 -4.76
C GLU A 64 6.40 12.38 -4.56
N CYS A 65 5.31 11.60 -4.59
CA CYS A 65 3.96 12.13 -4.45
C CYS A 65 3.78 12.90 -3.14
N PHE A 66 4.23 12.32 -2.02
CA PHE A 66 4.09 12.95 -0.70
C PHE A 66 5.00 14.18 -0.57
N ASN A 67 6.21 14.17 -1.15
CA ASN A 67 7.06 15.36 -1.16
C ASN A 67 6.44 16.51 -1.96
N HIS A 68 5.64 16.20 -2.98
CA HIS A 68 4.85 17.19 -3.73
C HIS A 68 3.51 17.55 -3.07
N GLY A 69 3.21 17.04 -1.86
CA GLY A 69 1.95 17.33 -1.18
C GLY A 69 0.74 16.62 -1.77
N THR A 70 0.94 15.58 -2.59
CA THR A 70 -0.13 14.82 -3.25
C THR A 70 -0.30 13.46 -2.58
N ALA A 71 -1.54 13.12 -2.23
CA ALA A 71 -1.91 11.81 -1.70
C ALA A 71 -3.23 11.35 -2.31
N THR A 72 -3.36 10.04 -2.55
CA THR A 72 -4.61 9.43 -3.00
C THR A 72 -5.25 8.67 -1.85
N PHE A 73 -6.44 9.09 -1.44
CA PHE A 73 -7.13 8.55 -0.26
C PHE A 73 -8.04 7.37 -0.61
N MET A 74 -8.21 6.46 0.34
CA MET A 74 -9.19 5.39 0.31
C MET A 74 -10.33 5.72 1.28
N ILE A 75 -11.54 5.89 0.75
CA ILE A 75 -12.70 6.39 1.51
C ILE A 75 -13.45 5.30 2.29
N LEU A 76 -13.36 4.03 1.89
CA LEU A 76 -14.08 2.91 2.53
C LEU A 76 -13.19 2.09 3.48
N GLY A 77 -12.06 2.65 3.91
CA GLY A 77 -11.06 1.96 4.73
C GLY A 77 -10.05 1.15 3.91
N ALA A 78 -9.17 0.43 4.61
CA ALA A 78 -8.09 -0.35 3.99
C ALA A 78 -8.51 -1.71 3.41
N ILE A 79 -9.61 -2.29 3.88
CA ILE A 79 -10.00 -3.67 3.52
C ILE A 79 -10.80 -3.67 2.23
N CYS A 80 -10.26 -4.33 1.20
CA CYS A 80 -11.00 -4.66 -0.02
C CYS A 80 -11.65 -6.04 0.10
N THR A 81 -12.94 -6.16 -0.20
CA THR A 81 -13.66 -7.46 -0.22
C THR A 81 -13.38 -8.28 -1.47
N ARG A 82 -12.67 -7.70 -2.45
CA ARG A 82 -12.26 -8.37 -3.70
C ARG A 82 -10.77 -8.74 -3.63
N ARG A 83 -10.43 -9.90 -4.18
CA ARG A 83 -9.04 -10.37 -4.30
C ARG A 83 -8.58 -10.29 -5.75
N CYS A 84 -8.15 -9.09 -6.17
CA CYS A 84 -7.58 -8.89 -7.49
C CYS A 84 -6.20 -9.57 -7.56
N PRO A 85 -5.88 -10.28 -8.66
CA PRO A 85 -4.64 -11.08 -8.76
C PRO A 85 -3.35 -10.25 -8.97
N VAL A 86 -3.40 -8.92 -8.90
CA VAL A 86 -2.32 -8.00 -9.30
C VAL A 86 -1.82 -7.10 -8.16
N LEU A 87 -1.82 -7.59 -6.93
CA LEU A 87 -1.09 -6.99 -5.80
C LEU A 87 0.22 -7.75 -5.57
#